data_AF-A0A2D6JTU2-F1
#
_entry.id   AF-A0A2D6JTU2-F1
#
_cell.length_a   1.000
_cell.length_b   1.000
_cell.length_c   1.000
_cell.angle_alpha   90.00
_cell.angle_beta   90.00
_cell.angle_gamma   90.00
#
_symmetry.space_group_name_H-M   'P 1'
#
loop_
_entity.id
_entity.type
_entity.pdbx_description
1 polymer ?
#
loop_
_entity_poly.entity_id
_entity_poly.type
_entity_poly.pdbx_seq_one_letter_code
_entity_poly.pdbx_strand_id
1 'polypeptide(L)'
;MALEEKLAAANQENVGRAKRLAILVCLVGLGVVLFTLSPSWLPTQLTEKNAPSDRHAPGEIATLGKAKPAIDQSAAIPDRVVGSDKVEPASNKLDCTSSDQVDERCLRFRDDFKKELKAFEADYEPKLEIASVQQWATDVHDKIFEHKQAALGAFGEGSYTGALALIRAAADEASRILEVKDERFDNHLKAAVSAFESNQFEIAQNEIASALLMKPGHSIAQGYRDRIKLMPKVLGYLDGAYKARTENDLRSERSYLEKVIQLDPAREKEKSRLKYLRKEIAEEDFATHLSKGIAAVERRDVRVARASMEKARKIFSNRAELSLLKEKVERLDRELSVASSLKNANQAILQDNWDRAHQAFSKAKSIDPTNTTAIEGERIAGQVLDGLKGLDSFLERPARLSSQTVAAAAKQLLASLQHLTAISKNLKNRSVQVFELIKQANKPVEVMVKSDGKTDISVLRIGIVGKTLEKIIKLRPGNYTFEGKRAGYKSKLVKLTVPFDGVGIEIKIICDEQI
;
A
#
# COMPACT_ATOMS: atom_id res chain seq x y z
N MET A 1 -47.78 -23.35 5.99
CA MET A 1 -46.31 -23.47 5.88
C MET A 1 -45.70 -23.15 7.22
N ALA A 2 -45.16 -24.17 7.88
CA ALA A 2 -44.56 -24.07 9.21
C ALA A 2 -43.23 -23.29 9.14
N LEU A 3 -42.85 -22.60 10.22
CA LEU A 3 -41.63 -21.81 10.33
C LEU A 3 -40.37 -22.62 9.99
N GLU A 4 -40.38 -23.93 10.24
CA GLU A 4 -39.32 -24.87 9.82
C GLU A 4 -39.17 -24.96 8.30
N GLU A 5 -40.27 -24.91 7.55
CA GLU A 5 -40.29 -24.95 6.08
C GLU A 5 -39.73 -23.64 5.50
N LYS A 6 -39.99 -22.50 6.15
CA LYS A 6 -39.41 -21.20 5.78
C LYS A 6 -37.92 -21.09 6.15
N LEU A 7 -37.49 -21.65 7.28
CA LEU A 7 -36.10 -21.69 7.71
C LEU A 7 -35.26 -22.68 6.89
N ALA A 8 -35.84 -23.83 6.52
CA ALA A 8 -35.21 -24.81 5.64
C ALA A 8 -35.14 -24.30 4.18
N ALA A 9 -36.19 -23.65 3.68
CA ALA A 9 -36.21 -23.04 2.36
C ALA A 9 -35.19 -21.91 2.23
N ALA A 10 -35.03 -21.04 3.25
CA ALA A 10 -34.01 -19.99 3.25
C ALA A 10 -32.56 -20.55 3.27
N ASN A 11 -32.34 -21.72 3.86
CA ASN A 11 -31.04 -22.39 3.86
C ASN A 11 -30.77 -23.11 2.52
N GLN A 12 -31.78 -23.74 1.91
CA GLN A 12 -31.68 -24.39 0.59
C GLN A 12 -31.59 -23.40 -0.57
N GLU A 13 -32.26 -22.25 -0.51
CA GLU A 13 -32.19 -21.23 -1.57
C GLU A 13 -30.80 -20.57 -1.64
N ASN A 14 -30.15 -20.39 -0.48
CA ASN A 14 -28.76 -19.90 -0.38
C ASN A 14 -27.72 -20.92 -0.87
N VAL A 15 -27.93 -22.22 -0.61
CA VAL A 15 -27.07 -23.30 -1.13
C VAL A 15 -27.33 -23.57 -2.62
N GLY A 16 -28.56 -23.38 -3.09
CA GLY A 16 -28.97 -23.50 -4.50
C GLY A 16 -28.41 -22.39 -5.38
N ARG A 17 -28.34 -21.14 -4.89
CA ARG A 17 -27.65 -20.04 -5.59
C ARG A 17 -26.14 -20.24 -5.66
N ALA A 18 -25.52 -20.84 -4.63
CA ALA A 18 -24.11 -21.22 -4.66
C ALA A 18 -23.79 -22.33 -5.68
N LYS A 19 -24.72 -23.29 -5.91
CA LYS A 19 -24.55 -24.35 -6.93
C LYS A 19 -24.88 -23.89 -8.36
N ARG A 20 -25.87 -22.99 -8.55
CA ARG A 20 -26.22 -22.46 -9.88
C ARG A 20 -25.15 -21.50 -10.46
N LEU A 21 -24.35 -20.85 -9.61
CA LEU A 21 -23.15 -20.11 -10.08
C LEU A 21 -21.95 -21.01 -10.39
N ALA A 22 -21.84 -22.20 -9.79
CA ALA A 22 -20.76 -23.15 -10.12
C ALA A 22 -20.95 -23.81 -11.50
N ILE A 23 -22.19 -23.93 -11.99
CA ILE A 23 -22.51 -24.55 -13.29
C ILE A 23 -22.30 -23.57 -14.47
N LEU A 24 -22.33 -22.25 -14.25
CA LEU A 24 -22.00 -21.27 -15.30
C LEU A 24 -20.48 -21.05 -15.50
N VAL A 25 -19.63 -21.65 -14.65
CA VAL A 25 -18.16 -21.52 -14.70
C VAL A 25 -17.50 -22.61 -15.56
N CYS A 26 -18.25 -23.55 -16.14
CA CYS A 26 -17.69 -24.65 -16.95
C CYS A 26 -17.78 -24.49 -18.48
N LEU A 27 -18.13 -23.31 -19.03
CA LEU A 27 -18.31 -23.13 -20.49
C LEU A 27 -17.50 -22.00 -21.16
N VAL A 28 -16.39 -21.53 -20.57
CA VAL A 28 -15.47 -20.60 -21.29
C VAL A 28 -13.99 -21.00 -21.13
N GLY A 29 -13.72 -22.30 -20.95
CA GLY A 29 -12.35 -22.77 -20.67
C GLY A 29 -11.94 -24.01 -21.44
N LEU A 30 -12.12 -24.04 -22.77
CA LEU A 30 -11.43 -25.04 -23.63
C LEU A 30 -11.51 -24.66 -25.12
N GLY A 31 -10.33 -24.52 -25.75
CA GLY A 31 -10.11 -24.32 -27.20
C GLY A 31 -8.88 -23.42 -27.45
N VAL A 32 -7.63 -23.86 -27.25
CA VAL A 32 -6.77 -24.72 -28.12
C VAL A 32 -6.28 -24.04 -29.42
N VAL A 33 -5.00 -23.66 -29.41
CA VAL A 33 -3.92 -23.86 -30.43
C VAL A 33 -3.98 -23.16 -31.81
N LEU A 34 -2.89 -22.39 -32.06
CA LEU A 34 -2.15 -22.07 -33.30
C LEU A 34 -2.85 -22.20 -34.66
N PHE A 35 -2.88 -21.11 -35.44
CA PHE A 35 -2.52 -21.10 -36.87
C PHE A 35 -2.22 -19.67 -37.39
N THR A 36 -1.35 -19.63 -38.39
CA THR A 36 -0.68 -18.48 -39.03
C THR A 36 -1.54 -17.69 -40.04
N LEU A 37 -1.00 -16.53 -40.46
CA LEU A 37 -1.27 -15.70 -41.66
C LEU A 37 -2.19 -14.48 -41.50
N SER A 38 -1.61 -13.30 -41.76
CA SER A 38 -2.24 -11.99 -42.03
C SER A 38 -2.91 -11.97 -43.43
N PRO A 39 -3.35 -10.81 -43.98
CA PRO A 39 -3.99 -9.60 -43.40
C PRO A 39 -5.23 -9.16 -44.22
N SER A 40 -6.16 -8.37 -43.65
CA SER A 40 -6.96 -7.39 -44.45
C SER A 40 -7.97 -6.58 -43.65
N TRP A 41 -7.93 -5.26 -43.87
CA TRP A 41 -9.04 -4.31 -44.02
C TRP A 41 -9.46 -3.38 -42.85
N LEU A 42 -9.54 -2.11 -43.24
CA LEU A 42 -9.68 -0.87 -42.47
C LEU A 42 -11.11 -0.64 -41.93
N PRO A 43 -11.26 0.20 -40.88
CA PRO A 43 -12.50 0.91 -40.60
C PRO A 43 -12.61 2.23 -41.39
N THR A 44 -13.84 2.53 -41.81
CA THR A 44 -14.28 3.71 -42.55
C THR A 44 -14.26 5.01 -41.73
N GLN A 45 -13.97 6.09 -42.45
CA GLN A 45 -13.93 7.51 -42.08
C GLN A 45 -15.30 8.11 -41.74
N LEU A 46 -15.33 9.11 -40.86
CA LEU A 46 -16.27 10.23 -40.94
C LEU A 46 -15.48 11.54 -40.99
N THR A 47 -15.80 12.27 -42.05
CA THR A 47 -15.26 13.52 -42.56
C THR A 47 -15.77 14.74 -41.79
N GLU A 48 -14.92 15.77 -41.60
CA GLU A 48 -15.36 17.15 -41.85
C GLU A 48 -14.20 18.06 -42.30
N LYS A 49 -14.50 18.85 -43.35
CA LYS A 49 -13.62 19.71 -44.15
C LYS A 49 -13.29 21.02 -43.43
N ASN A 50 -12.07 21.54 -43.60
CA ASN A 50 -11.80 22.75 -44.40
C ASN A 50 -10.30 23.13 -44.38
N ALA A 51 -9.71 23.20 -45.56
CA ALA A 51 -8.48 23.92 -45.90
C ALA A 51 -8.81 24.82 -47.13
N PRO A 52 -7.99 25.85 -47.44
CA PRO A 52 -6.98 25.66 -48.50
C PRO A 52 -5.61 26.30 -48.16
N SER A 53 -4.49 25.61 -48.45
CA SER A 53 -3.62 25.74 -49.65
C SER A 53 -2.50 26.77 -49.42
N ASP A 54 -1.21 26.53 -49.62
CA ASP A 54 -0.45 25.97 -50.76
C ASP A 54 0.94 25.47 -50.27
N ARG A 55 1.80 24.74 -50.99
CA ARG A 55 1.72 23.71 -52.04
C ARG A 55 3.20 23.25 -52.26
N HIS A 56 3.39 21.98 -52.63
CA HIS A 56 4.57 21.33 -53.24
C HIS A 56 5.67 20.65 -52.38
N ALA A 57 5.62 19.31 -52.41
CA ALA A 57 6.73 18.33 -52.45
C ALA A 57 7.14 18.09 -53.95
N PRO A 58 7.96 17.08 -54.39
CA PRO A 58 8.51 15.89 -53.71
C PRO A 58 9.92 15.39 -54.17
N GLY A 59 10.36 14.23 -53.65
CA GLY A 59 11.39 13.33 -54.24
C GLY A 59 12.34 12.71 -53.19
N GLU A 60 12.08 11.50 -52.68
CA GLU A 60 12.51 10.16 -53.15
C GLU A 60 13.97 9.73 -52.84
N ILE A 61 14.06 8.69 -51.97
CA ILE A 61 14.89 7.47 -51.98
C ILE A 61 16.43 7.60 -52.16
N ALA A 62 17.19 7.16 -51.15
CA ALA A 62 18.36 6.28 -51.35
C ALA A 62 18.91 5.68 -50.03
N THR A 63 19.38 4.44 -50.17
CA THR A 63 19.86 3.48 -49.18
C THR A 63 21.33 3.66 -48.76
N LEU A 64 21.64 3.13 -47.57
CA LEU A 64 22.89 2.53 -47.08
C LEU A 64 24.26 3.05 -47.61
N GLY A 65 25.09 3.56 -46.68
CA GLY A 65 26.52 3.76 -46.93
C GLY A 65 27.35 3.76 -45.64
N LYS A 66 28.14 2.70 -45.45
CA LYS A 66 29.19 2.59 -44.42
C LYS A 66 30.14 3.80 -44.50
N ALA A 67 30.33 4.51 -43.39
CA ALA A 67 31.45 5.45 -43.27
C ALA A 67 32.61 4.74 -42.57
N LYS A 68 33.60 4.34 -43.38
CA LYS A 68 34.97 4.03 -42.97
C LYS A 68 35.66 5.36 -42.56
N PRO A 69 36.50 5.40 -41.52
CA PRO A 69 37.25 6.60 -41.19
C PRO A 69 38.28 6.87 -42.30
N ALA A 70 38.24 8.07 -42.86
CA ALA A 70 39.25 8.56 -43.77
C ALA A 70 40.50 8.91 -42.96
N ILE A 71 41.57 8.17 -43.22
CA ILE A 71 42.96 8.60 -43.00
C ILE A 71 43.37 9.26 -44.32
N ASP A 72 43.69 10.55 -44.29
CA ASP A 72 44.69 11.18 -45.15
C ASP A 72 45.06 12.54 -44.51
N GLN A 73 46.26 12.64 -43.95
CA GLN A 73 47.47 13.22 -44.57
C GLN A 73 47.54 14.73 -44.51
N SER A 74 48.51 15.18 -43.70
CA SER A 74 49.47 16.26 -43.96
C SER A 74 48.98 17.41 -44.85
N ALA A 75 48.46 18.46 -44.22
CA ALA A 75 48.35 19.76 -44.85
C ALA A 75 49.69 20.50 -44.67
N ALA A 76 50.52 20.40 -45.71
CA ALA A 76 51.63 21.31 -45.96
C ALA A 76 51.11 22.77 -46.05
N ILE A 77 51.89 23.67 -45.47
CA ILE A 77 51.69 25.13 -45.54
C ILE A 77 51.93 25.58 -46.99
N PRO A 78 51.07 26.44 -47.58
CA PRO A 78 51.27 26.91 -48.94
C PRO A 78 52.41 27.93 -49.02
N ASP A 79 53.39 27.64 -49.87
CA ASP A 79 54.31 28.62 -50.44
C ASP A 79 53.51 29.69 -51.18
N ARG A 80 53.61 30.93 -50.69
CA ARG A 80 53.23 32.12 -51.47
C ARG A 80 54.44 33.03 -51.60
N VAL A 81 55.06 32.90 -52.78
CA VAL A 81 56.04 33.80 -53.37
C VAL A 81 55.53 35.25 -53.30
N VAL A 82 56.27 36.11 -52.62
CA VAL A 82 56.17 37.57 -52.75
C VAL A 82 57.51 38.11 -53.21
N GLY A 83 57.40 38.85 -54.32
CA GLY A 83 58.31 39.82 -54.93
C GLY A 83 59.62 40.14 -54.24
N SER A 84 60.68 40.04 -55.04
CA SER A 84 61.93 40.75 -54.91
C SER A 84 61.70 42.25 -54.66
N ASP A 85 62.12 42.74 -53.50
CA ASP A 85 62.57 44.12 -53.36
C ASP A 85 63.90 44.14 -52.62
N LYS A 86 64.79 44.97 -53.17
CA LYS A 86 66.21 45.17 -52.85
C LYS A 86 66.53 45.08 -51.36
N VAL A 87 67.41 44.14 -51.03
CA VAL A 87 68.26 44.22 -49.83
C VAL A 87 69.39 45.21 -50.12
N GLU A 88 69.25 46.43 -49.62
CA GLU A 88 70.38 47.32 -49.32
C GLU A 88 71.16 46.80 -48.10
N PRO A 89 72.46 47.11 -47.99
CA PRO A 89 73.47 46.16 -47.52
C PRO A 89 73.52 46.02 -46.00
N ALA A 90 73.88 44.80 -45.59
CA ALA A 90 74.57 44.42 -44.34
C ALA A 90 74.50 45.42 -43.19
N SER A 91 73.62 45.16 -42.20
CA SER A 91 73.85 45.70 -40.87
C SER A 91 75.20 45.16 -40.39
N ASN A 92 76.18 46.04 -40.24
CA ASN A 92 77.49 45.74 -39.66
C ASN A 92 77.31 44.78 -38.46
N LYS A 93 77.85 43.57 -38.58
CA LYS A 93 77.97 42.63 -37.46
C LYS A 93 78.80 43.36 -36.43
N LEU A 94 78.17 43.88 -35.37
CA LEU A 94 78.86 44.61 -34.32
C LEU A 94 79.77 43.58 -33.63
N ASP A 95 81.07 43.64 -33.93
CA ASP A 95 82.05 42.72 -33.39
C ASP A 95 82.41 43.15 -31.97
N CYS A 96 81.75 42.53 -31.00
CA CYS A 96 81.97 42.80 -29.58
C CYS A 96 83.20 42.05 -29.03
N THR A 97 84.02 41.41 -29.88
CA THR A 97 85.19 40.61 -29.48
C THR A 97 86.53 41.36 -29.58
N SER A 98 86.59 42.52 -30.24
CA SER A 98 87.81 43.33 -30.36
C SER A 98 87.98 44.30 -29.19
N SER A 99 89.17 44.30 -28.57
CA SER A 99 89.46 45.04 -27.34
C SER A 99 89.63 46.55 -27.53
N ASP A 100 89.38 47.25 -26.41
CA ASP A 100 89.85 48.59 -26.00
C ASP A 100 88.82 49.74 -25.96
N GLN A 101 87.63 49.58 -26.53
CA GLN A 101 86.48 50.41 -26.15
C GLN A 101 85.22 49.55 -26.02
N VAL A 102 84.65 49.55 -24.82
CA VAL A 102 83.38 48.88 -24.55
C VAL A 102 82.28 49.66 -25.28
N ASP A 103 81.91 49.22 -26.49
CA ASP A 103 80.79 49.81 -27.24
C ASP A 103 79.53 49.69 -26.35
N GLU A 104 78.98 50.82 -25.93
CA GLU A 104 77.78 50.87 -25.09
C GLU A 104 76.62 50.07 -25.71
N ARG A 105 76.59 49.94 -27.04
CA ARG A 105 75.60 49.11 -27.75
C ARG A 105 75.82 47.62 -27.50
N CYS A 106 77.07 47.14 -27.47
CA CYS A 106 77.39 45.75 -27.11
C CYS A 106 76.97 45.42 -25.67
N LEU A 107 77.21 46.34 -24.73
CA LEU A 107 76.74 46.18 -23.35
C LEU A 107 75.21 46.14 -23.25
N ARG A 108 74.53 47.00 -24.02
CA ARG A 108 73.07 47.02 -24.06
C ARG A 108 72.50 45.70 -24.59
N PHE A 109 73.02 45.18 -25.71
CA PHE A 109 72.58 43.87 -26.24
C PHE A 109 72.87 42.73 -25.26
N ARG A 110 74.01 42.78 -24.55
CA ARG A 110 74.34 41.81 -23.50
C ARG A 110 73.33 41.83 -22.36
N ASP A 111 72.97 43.01 -21.88
CA ASP A 111 72.07 43.16 -20.74
C ASP A 111 70.61 42.86 -21.13
N ASP A 112 70.20 43.24 -22.34
CA ASP A 112 68.90 42.87 -22.94
C ASP A 112 68.79 41.35 -23.09
N PHE A 113 69.84 40.66 -23.58
CA PHE A 113 69.87 39.21 -23.67
C PHE A 113 69.69 38.55 -22.30
N LYS A 114 70.45 38.97 -21.28
CA LYS A 114 70.34 38.40 -19.92
C LYS A 114 68.94 38.58 -19.35
N LYS A 115 68.32 39.74 -19.61
CA LYS A 115 66.95 40.03 -19.18
C LYS A 115 65.94 39.12 -19.89
N GLU A 116 66.05 38.97 -21.21
CA GLU A 116 65.11 38.18 -22.00
C GLU A 116 65.28 36.67 -21.81
N LEU A 117 66.52 36.18 -21.62
CA LEU A 117 66.77 34.79 -21.23
C LEU A 117 66.12 34.48 -19.88
N LYS A 118 66.30 35.35 -18.88
CA LYS A 118 65.66 35.19 -17.58
C LYS A 118 64.13 35.23 -17.68
N ALA A 119 63.58 36.11 -18.52
CA ALA A 119 62.14 36.14 -18.79
C ALA A 119 61.68 34.84 -19.46
N PHE A 120 62.45 34.30 -20.41
CA PHE A 120 62.11 33.04 -21.07
C PHE A 120 62.06 31.86 -20.09
N GLU A 121 63.07 31.73 -19.24
CA GLU A 121 63.14 30.67 -18.22
C GLU A 121 62.05 30.80 -17.15
N ALA A 122 61.62 32.02 -16.82
CA ALA A 122 60.56 32.25 -15.86
C ALA A 122 59.15 32.08 -16.46
N ASP A 123 58.93 32.58 -17.68
CA ASP A 123 57.60 32.76 -18.24
C ASP A 123 57.20 31.70 -19.26
N TYR A 124 58.15 31.05 -19.94
CA TYR A 124 57.88 30.08 -20.99
C TYR A 124 58.22 28.64 -20.59
N GLU A 125 59.41 28.36 -20.08
CA GLU A 125 59.82 26.97 -19.79
C GLU A 125 58.84 26.21 -18.87
N PRO A 126 58.40 26.78 -17.72
CA PRO A 126 57.45 26.09 -16.85
C PRO A 126 56.10 25.87 -17.53
N LYS A 127 55.67 26.80 -18.40
CA LYS A 127 54.40 26.67 -19.12
C LYS A 127 54.47 25.60 -20.21
N LEU A 128 55.59 25.51 -20.93
CA LEU A 128 55.84 24.47 -21.93
C LEU A 128 55.89 23.08 -21.28
N GLU A 129 56.51 22.97 -20.09
CA GLU A 129 56.57 21.74 -19.31
C GLU A 129 55.19 21.34 -18.77
N ILE A 130 54.47 22.26 -18.09
CA ILE A 130 53.11 22.01 -17.57
C ILE A 130 52.15 21.59 -18.70
N ALA A 131 52.30 22.19 -19.88
CA ALA A 131 51.53 21.87 -21.07
C ALA A 131 51.98 20.59 -21.77
N SER A 132 53.06 19.95 -21.31
CA SER A 132 53.66 18.76 -21.92
C SER A 132 53.91 18.91 -23.42
N VAL A 133 54.36 20.08 -23.88
CA VAL A 133 54.54 20.39 -25.32
C VAL A 133 55.43 19.35 -26.00
N GLN A 134 56.45 18.84 -25.30
CA GLN A 134 57.31 17.76 -25.79
C GLN A 134 56.53 16.50 -26.21
N GLN A 135 55.41 16.18 -25.56
CA GLN A 135 54.64 14.95 -25.80
C GLN A 135 53.66 15.05 -26.98
N TRP A 136 53.19 16.25 -27.33
CA TRP A 136 52.18 16.43 -28.38
C TRP A 136 52.63 17.34 -29.53
N ALA A 137 53.74 18.04 -29.39
CA ALA A 137 54.37 18.89 -30.40
C ALA A 137 55.91 18.86 -30.26
N THR A 138 56.49 17.64 -30.32
CA THR A 138 57.92 17.39 -30.12
C THR A 138 58.81 18.25 -31.02
N ASP A 139 58.51 18.34 -32.31
CA ASP A 139 59.31 19.12 -33.27
C ASP A 139 59.39 20.62 -32.89
N VAL A 140 58.28 21.18 -32.39
CA VAL A 140 58.22 22.59 -31.98
C VAL A 140 58.93 22.80 -30.66
N HIS A 141 58.76 21.87 -29.72
CA HIS A 141 59.48 21.88 -28.45
C HIS A 141 61.00 21.86 -28.69
N ASP A 142 61.47 20.92 -29.50
CA ASP A 142 62.90 20.74 -29.75
C ASP A 142 63.50 21.97 -30.44
N LYS A 143 62.80 22.54 -31.42
CA LYS A 143 63.19 23.81 -32.07
C LYS A 143 63.32 24.98 -31.08
N ILE A 144 62.39 25.11 -30.13
CA ILE A 144 62.45 26.16 -29.09
C ILE A 144 63.74 26.02 -28.27
N PHE A 145 64.05 24.81 -27.82
CA PHE A 145 65.22 24.56 -26.99
C PHE A 145 66.53 24.57 -27.77
N GLU A 146 66.52 24.19 -29.06
CA GLU A 146 67.66 24.38 -29.98
C GLU A 146 67.98 25.87 -30.15
N HIS A 147 66.97 26.74 -30.36
CA HIS A 147 67.18 28.20 -30.40
C HIS A 147 67.76 28.72 -29.09
N LYS A 148 67.26 28.26 -27.93
CA LYS A 148 67.82 28.63 -26.61
C LYS A 148 69.29 28.21 -26.50
N GLN A 149 69.62 26.97 -26.85
CA GLN A 149 71.00 26.46 -26.78
C GLN A 149 71.93 27.23 -27.73
N ALA A 150 71.50 27.50 -28.96
CA ALA A 150 72.26 28.31 -29.91
C ALA A 150 72.45 29.74 -29.40
N ALA A 151 71.45 30.33 -28.73
CA ALA A 151 71.55 31.65 -28.14
C ALA A 151 72.61 31.73 -27.03
N LEU A 152 72.68 30.70 -26.17
CA LEU A 152 73.70 30.57 -25.13
C LEU A 152 75.11 30.42 -25.73
N GLY A 153 75.26 29.62 -26.80
CA GLY A 153 76.52 29.49 -27.54
C GLY A 153 76.99 30.82 -28.13
N ALA A 154 76.11 31.50 -28.87
CA ALA A 154 76.39 32.82 -29.45
C ALA A 154 76.76 33.88 -28.39
N PHE A 155 76.13 33.83 -27.21
CA PHE A 155 76.46 34.72 -26.10
C PHE A 155 77.88 34.45 -25.55
N GLY A 156 78.26 33.17 -25.41
CA GLY A 156 79.59 32.76 -24.97
C GLY A 156 80.72 33.16 -25.93
N GLU A 157 80.41 33.22 -27.22
CA GLU A 157 81.33 33.68 -28.28
C GLU A 157 81.40 35.22 -28.40
N GLY A 158 80.64 35.96 -27.59
CA GLY A 158 80.59 37.43 -27.65
C GLY A 158 79.65 38.00 -28.74
N SER A 159 78.91 37.16 -29.45
CA SER A 159 77.92 37.60 -30.45
C SER A 159 76.58 37.99 -29.79
N TYR A 160 76.57 39.11 -29.07
CA TYR A 160 75.41 39.52 -28.28
C TYR A 160 74.15 39.84 -29.12
N THR A 161 74.32 40.35 -30.33
CA THR A 161 73.20 40.61 -31.25
C THR A 161 72.56 39.31 -31.76
N GLY A 162 73.39 38.30 -32.09
CA GLY A 162 72.93 36.97 -32.50
C GLY A 162 72.26 36.21 -31.36
N ALA A 163 72.85 36.26 -30.16
CA ALA A 163 72.26 35.67 -28.95
C ALA A 163 70.87 36.26 -28.64
N LEU A 164 70.74 37.59 -28.70
CA LEU A 164 69.46 38.28 -28.49
C LEU A 164 68.42 37.89 -29.57
N ALA A 165 68.82 37.80 -30.83
CA ALA A 165 67.91 37.37 -31.90
C ALA A 165 67.41 35.94 -31.71
N LEU A 166 68.29 35.02 -31.31
CA LEU A 166 67.94 33.60 -31.10
C LEU A 166 67.03 33.40 -29.88
N ILE A 167 67.26 34.08 -28.76
CA ILE A 167 66.36 33.98 -27.60
C ILE A 167 64.98 34.58 -27.88
N ARG A 168 64.89 35.65 -28.67
CA ARG A 168 63.61 36.20 -29.15
C ARG A 168 62.88 35.22 -30.05
N ALA A 169 63.60 34.57 -30.98
CA ALA A 169 63.01 33.53 -31.83
C ALA A 169 62.48 32.33 -31.01
N ALA A 170 63.19 31.94 -29.94
CA ALA A 170 62.70 30.92 -28.99
C ALA A 170 61.42 31.38 -28.27
N ALA A 171 61.39 32.62 -27.78
CA ALA A 171 60.22 33.21 -27.12
C ALA A 171 59.01 33.33 -28.05
N ASP A 172 59.20 33.75 -29.30
CA ASP A 172 58.13 33.87 -30.29
C ASP A 172 57.53 32.51 -30.68
N GLU A 173 58.36 31.48 -30.80
CA GLU A 173 57.90 30.10 -31.04
C GLU A 173 57.19 29.53 -29.81
N ALA A 174 57.72 29.79 -28.60
CA ALA A 174 57.08 29.41 -27.33
C ALA A 174 55.71 30.08 -27.13
N SER A 175 55.58 31.37 -27.45
CA SER A 175 54.30 32.08 -27.38
C SER A 175 53.28 31.47 -28.35
N ARG A 176 53.68 31.24 -29.61
CA ARG A 176 52.80 30.66 -30.63
C ARG A 176 52.33 29.25 -30.27
N ILE A 177 53.21 28.38 -29.77
CA ILE A 177 52.79 27.02 -29.41
C ILE A 177 51.86 27.00 -28.19
N LEU A 178 52.02 27.96 -27.26
CA LEU A 178 51.11 28.10 -26.11
C LEU A 178 49.73 28.62 -26.52
N GLU A 179 49.60 29.41 -27.58
CA GLU A 179 48.31 29.78 -28.18
C GLU A 179 47.64 28.58 -28.86
N VAL A 180 48.38 27.84 -29.70
CA VAL A 180 47.90 26.62 -30.37
C VAL A 180 47.43 25.57 -29.35
N LYS A 181 48.12 25.46 -28.22
CA LYS A 181 47.74 24.60 -27.09
C LYS A 181 46.34 24.91 -26.58
N ASP A 182 45.97 26.18 -26.45
CA ASP A 182 44.65 26.57 -25.95
C ASP A 182 43.54 26.18 -26.93
N GLU A 183 43.74 26.44 -28.22
CA GLU A 183 42.79 26.04 -29.27
C GLU A 183 42.65 24.50 -29.36
N ARG A 184 43.76 23.77 -29.37
CA ARG A 184 43.75 22.30 -29.38
C ARG A 184 43.08 21.72 -28.15
N PHE A 185 43.34 22.30 -26.98
CA PHE A 185 42.68 21.91 -25.74
C PHE A 185 41.15 22.02 -25.87
N ASP A 186 40.65 23.15 -26.35
CA ASP A 186 39.21 23.39 -26.49
C ASP A 186 38.57 22.40 -27.49
N ASN A 187 39.28 22.11 -28.58
CA ASN A 187 38.84 21.12 -29.57
C ASN A 187 38.74 19.70 -28.98
N HIS A 188 39.78 19.25 -28.28
CA HIS A 188 39.77 17.93 -27.61
C HIS A 188 38.71 17.86 -26.50
N LEU A 189 38.56 18.90 -25.69
CA LEU A 189 37.52 18.93 -24.66
C LEU A 189 36.13 18.84 -25.28
N LYS A 190 35.86 19.60 -26.35
CA LYS A 190 34.59 19.56 -27.07
C LYS A 190 34.31 18.17 -27.67
N ALA A 191 35.31 17.55 -28.28
CA ALA A 191 35.20 16.19 -28.82
C ALA A 191 34.91 15.16 -27.72
N ALA A 192 35.61 15.25 -26.58
CA ALA A 192 35.39 14.38 -25.43
C ALA A 192 33.96 14.49 -24.88
N VAL A 193 33.45 15.71 -24.72
CA VAL A 193 32.08 15.96 -24.24
C VAL A 193 31.05 15.40 -25.22
N SER A 194 31.21 15.66 -26.52
CA SER A 194 30.30 15.15 -27.55
C SER A 194 30.27 13.61 -27.60
N ALA A 195 31.44 12.97 -27.50
CA ALA A 195 31.57 11.52 -27.43
C ALA A 195 30.94 10.95 -26.16
N PHE A 196 31.12 11.61 -25.02
CA PHE A 196 30.50 11.22 -23.75
C PHE A 196 28.97 11.27 -23.82
N GLU A 197 28.39 12.36 -24.36
CA GLU A 197 26.94 12.50 -24.56
C GLU A 197 26.37 11.46 -25.54
N SER A 198 27.16 11.10 -26.55
CA SER A 198 26.82 10.08 -27.55
C SER A 198 27.12 8.65 -27.11
N ASN A 199 27.50 8.45 -25.85
CA ASN A 199 27.85 7.15 -25.27
C ASN A 199 29.02 6.42 -25.96
N GLN A 200 29.95 7.16 -26.58
CA GLN A 200 31.15 6.62 -27.25
C GLN A 200 32.37 6.62 -26.31
N PHE A 201 32.50 5.58 -25.48
CA PHE A 201 33.47 5.52 -24.39
C PHE A 201 34.92 5.68 -24.84
N GLU A 202 35.35 4.88 -25.83
CA GLU A 202 36.73 4.88 -26.31
C GLU A 202 37.15 6.26 -26.86
N ILE A 203 36.27 6.91 -27.61
CA ILE A 203 36.52 8.25 -28.16
C ILE A 203 36.57 9.27 -27.01
N ALA A 204 35.60 9.25 -26.10
CA ALA A 204 35.58 10.17 -24.96
C ALA A 204 36.84 10.04 -24.09
N GLN A 205 37.32 8.81 -23.86
CA GLN A 205 38.52 8.52 -23.08
C GLN A 205 39.79 9.06 -23.75
N ASN A 206 39.95 8.87 -25.06
CA ASN A 206 41.13 9.35 -25.78
C ASN A 206 41.16 10.87 -25.89
N GLU A 207 40.02 11.48 -26.21
CA GLU A 207 39.91 12.93 -26.35
C GLU A 207 40.12 13.66 -25.02
N ILE A 208 39.57 13.14 -23.91
CA ILE A 208 39.77 13.77 -22.60
C ILE A 208 41.21 13.63 -22.10
N ALA A 209 41.89 12.52 -22.43
CA ALA A 209 43.30 12.34 -22.13
C ALA A 209 44.16 13.35 -22.89
N SER A 210 43.85 13.59 -24.18
CA SER A 210 44.54 14.57 -25.02
C SER A 210 44.32 16.01 -24.52
N ALA A 211 43.10 16.36 -24.10
CA ALA A 211 42.83 17.64 -23.46
C ALA A 211 43.61 17.81 -22.15
N LEU A 212 43.59 16.80 -21.27
CA LEU A 212 44.28 16.86 -19.99
C LEU A 212 45.81 16.82 -20.11
N LEU A 213 46.36 16.33 -21.22
CA LEU A 213 47.78 16.44 -21.52
C LEU A 213 48.20 17.91 -21.69
N MET A 214 47.36 18.72 -22.35
CA MET A 214 47.63 20.14 -22.62
C MET A 214 47.30 21.07 -21.44
N LYS A 215 46.27 20.73 -20.65
CA LYS A 215 45.90 21.46 -19.41
C LYS A 215 45.58 20.49 -18.26
N PRO A 216 46.59 19.93 -17.57
CA PRO A 216 46.38 18.92 -16.53
C PRO A 216 45.49 19.37 -15.37
N GLY A 217 45.53 20.67 -15.04
CA GLY A 217 44.76 21.28 -13.95
C GLY A 217 43.37 21.79 -14.33
N HIS A 218 42.88 21.57 -15.56
CA HIS A 218 41.59 22.11 -15.97
C HIS A 218 40.42 21.38 -15.31
N SER A 219 39.73 22.06 -14.38
CA SER A 219 38.71 21.46 -13.51
C SER A 219 37.57 20.77 -14.26
N ILE A 220 37.06 21.37 -15.34
CA ILE A 220 35.98 20.78 -16.14
C ILE A 220 36.46 19.49 -16.82
N ALA A 221 37.69 19.49 -17.35
CA ALA A 221 38.23 18.32 -18.06
C ALA A 221 38.50 17.17 -17.07
N GLN A 222 38.97 17.47 -15.87
CA GLN A 222 39.12 16.49 -14.79
C GLN A 222 37.75 15.91 -14.38
N GLY A 223 36.72 16.76 -14.26
CA GLY A 223 35.35 16.31 -13.99
C GLY A 223 34.80 15.35 -15.04
N TYR A 224 35.05 15.63 -16.34
CA TYR A 224 34.67 14.72 -17.41
C TYR A 224 35.47 13.42 -17.41
N ARG A 225 36.79 13.46 -17.14
CA ARG A 225 37.61 12.24 -16.99
C ARG A 225 37.03 11.31 -15.93
N ASP A 226 36.66 11.86 -14.77
CA ASP A 226 36.15 11.08 -13.65
C ASP A 226 34.78 10.45 -13.99
N ARG A 227 33.93 11.17 -14.74
CA ARG A 227 32.65 10.63 -15.26
C ARG A 227 32.87 9.58 -16.35
N ILE A 228 33.79 9.81 -17.29
CA ILE A 228 34.14 8.87 -18.37
C ILE A 228 34.67 7.56 -17.77
N LYS A 229 35.43 7.61 -16.68
CA LYS A 229 35.91 6.41 -15.97
C LYS A 229 34.77 5.49 -15.49
N LEU A 230 33.61 6.05 -15.15
CA LEU A 230 32.42 5.28 -14.72
C LEU A 230 31.59 4.77 -15.89
N MET A 231 31.84 5.27 -17.09
CA MET A 231 31.03 5.06 -18.27
C MET A 231 30.88 3.58 -18.67
N PRO A 232 31.92 2.70 -18.62
CA PRO A 232 31.72 1.28 -18.95
C PRO A 232 30.65 0.61 -18.09
N LYS A 233 30.59 0.96 -16.80
CA LYS A 233 29.57 0.46 -15.87
C LYS A 233 28.19 1.05 -16.16
N VAL A 234 28.14 2.35 -16.48
CA VAL A 234 26.90 3.01 -16.91
C VAL A 234 26.34 2.39 -18.19
N LEU A 235 27.18 2.16 -19.20
CA LEU A 235 26.79 1.53 -20.46
C LEU A 235 26.28 0.10 -20.25
N GLY A 236 26.92 -0.67 -19.37
CA GLY A 236 26.44 -2.01 -18.99
C GLY A 236 25.03 -1.98 -18.38
N TYR A 237 24.72 -1.01 -17.52
CA TYR A 237 23.37 -0.84 -16.99
C TYR A 237 22.37 -0.29 -18.01
N LEU A 238 22.80 0.57 -18.93
CA LEU A 238 21.96 1.05 -20.03
C LEU A 238 21.57 -0.08 -20.99
N ASP A 239 22.49 -0.99 -21.31
CA ASP A 239 22.20 -2.20 -22.08
C ASP A 239 21.17 -3.09 -21.35
N GLY A 240 21.35 -3.31 -20.04
CA GLY A 240 20.37 -4.01 -19.21
C GLY A 240 18.99 -3.35 -19.22
N ALA A 241 18.94 -2.01 -19.11
CA ALA A 241 17.69 -1.25 -19.20
C ALA A 241 17.02 -1.39 -20.59
N TYR A 242 17.81 -1.38 -21.66
CA TYR A 242 17.31 -1.55 -23.03
C TYR A 242 16.74 -2.95 -23.28
N LYS A 243 17.41 -3.99 -22.79
CA LYS A 243 16.92 -5.38 -22.84
C LYS A 243 15.60 -5.51 -22.07
N ALA A 244 15.56 -5.05 -20.82
CA ALA A 244 14.34 -5.06 -20.02
C ALA A 244 13.18 -4.30 -20.69
N ARG A 245 13.46 -3.17 -21.34
CA ARG A 245 12.45 -2.44 -22.12
C ARG A 245 11.91 -3.27 -23.28
N THR A 246 12.77 -3.96 -24.02
CA THR A 246 12.37 -4.82 -25.15
C THR A 246 11.51 -5.99 -24.69
N GLU A 247 11.78 -6.51 -23.49
CA GLU A 247 11.00 -7.57 -22.84
C GLU A 247 9.73 -7.05 -22.13
N ASN A 248 9.50 -5.73 -22.15
CA ASN A 248 8.45 -5.05 -21.40
C ASN A 248 8.50 -5.29 -19.87
N ASP A 249 9.69 -5.56 -19.33
CA ASP A 249 9.93 -5.65 -17.89
C ASP A 249 10.24 -4.26 -17.31
N LEU A 250 9.18 -3.53 -16.97
CA LEU A 250 9.27 -2.18 -16.42
C LEU A 250 10.07 -2.12 -15.11
N ARG A 251 10.03 -3.17 -14.28
CA ARG A 251 10.68 -3.19 -12.96
C ARG A 251 12.18 -3.36 -13.08
N SER A 252 12.62 -4.26 -13.95
CA SER A 252 14.03 -4.43 -14.27
C SER A 252 14.57 -3.18 -14.96
N GLU A 253 13.83 -2.61 -15.92
CA GLU A 253 14.22 -1.34 -16.57
C GLU A 253 14.42 -0.23 -15.52
N ARG A 254 13.46 -0.07 -14.60
CA ARG A 254 13.56 0.90 -13.48
C ARG A 254 14.81 0.64 -12.64
N SER A 255 15.08 -0.60 -12.25
CA SER A 255 16.22 -0.95 -11.39
C SER A 255 17.56 -0.64 -12.07
N TYR A 256 17.69 -0.94 -13.36
CA TYR A 256 18.90 -0.60 -14.11
C TYR A 256 19.08 0.92 -14.23
N LEU A 257 18.02 1.67 -14.55
CA LEU A 257 18.09 3.13 -14.64
C LEU A 257 18.39 3.79 -13.29
N GLU A 258 17.92 3.24 -12.17
CA GLU A 258 18.30 3.72 -10.83
C GLU A 258 19.81 3.60 -10.58
N LYS A 259 20.43 2.49 -11.02
CA LYS A 259 21.89 2.32 -10.95
C LYS A 259 22.63 3.28 -11.89
N VAL A 260 22.09 3.58 -13.06
CA VAL A 260 22.65 4.60 -13.97
C VAL A 260 22.65 5.97 -13.31
N ILE A 261 21.52 6.42 -12.75
CA ILE A 261 21.41 7.73 -12.11
C ILE A 261 22.27 7.83 -10.84
N GLN A 262 22.46 6.72 -10.12
CA GLN A 262 23.38 6.68 -8.98
C GLN A 262 24.83 6.94 -9.39
N LEU A 263 25.25 6.46 -10.57
CA LEU A 263 26.62 6.64 -11.08
C LEU A 263 26.81 7.95 -11.83
N ASP A 264 25.80 8.43 -12.54
CA ASP A 264 25.83 9.68 -13.31
C ASP A 264 24.52 10.47 -13.15
N PRO A 265 24.40 11.28 -12.08
CA PRO A 265 23.19 12.03 -11.80
C PRO A 265 22.84 13.11 -12.82
N ALA A 266 23.69 13.43 -13.80
CA ALA A 266 23.40 14.48 -14.78
C ALA A 266 22.61 13.98 -16.01
N ARG A 267 22.27 12.68 -16.04
CA ARG A 267 21.57 12.03 -17.16
C ARG A 267 20.05 12.28 -17.18
N GLU A 268 19.63 13.41 -17.75
CA GLU A 268 18.23 13.86 -17.74
C GLU A 268 17.26 12.97 -18.55
N LYS A 269 17.73 12.35 -19.63
CA LYS A 269 16.92 11.41 -20.43
C LYS A 269 16.51 10.19 -19.58
N GLU A 270 17.48 9.61 -18.87
CA GLU A 270 17.27 8.47 -18.00
C GLU A 270 16.43 8.83 -16.77
N LYS A 271 16.60 10.03 -16.18
CA LYS A 271 15.71 10.53 -15.11
C LYS A 271 14.25 10.65 -15.58
N SER A 272 14.05 11.21 -16.76
CA SER A 272 12.71 11.38 -17.34
C SER A 272 12.03 10.04 -17.59
N ARG A 273 12.77 9.07 -18.14
CA ARG A 273 12.28 7.69 -18.31
C ARG A 273 11.98 7.03 -16.95
N LEU A 274 12.86 7.19 -15.97
CA LEU A 274 12.66 6.63 -14.63
C LEU A 274 11.40 7.19 -13.95
N LYS A 275 11.12 8.49 -14.10
CA LYS A 275 9.88 9.12 -13.63
C LYS A 275 8.64 8.50 -14.28
N TYR A 276 8.67 8.30 -15.60
CA TYR A 276 7.60 7.63 -16.33
C TYR A 276 7.38 6.19 -15.82
N LEU A 277 8.45 5.38 -15.73
CA LEU A 277 8.35 3.99 -15.26
C LEU A 277 7.78 3.89 -13.85
N ARG A 278 8.17 4.79 -12.95
CA ARG A 278 7.62 4.83 -11.58
C ARG A 278 6.11 5.05 -11.58
N LYS A 279 5.60 5.90 -12.48
CA LYS A 279 4.17 6.12 -12.65
C LYS A 279 3.48 4.87 -13.19
N GLU A 280 3.98 4.29 -14.28
CA GLU A 280 3.36 3.10 -14.90
C GLU A 280 3.33 1.91 -13.95
N ILE A 281 4.45 1.64 -13.27
CA ILE A 281 4.52 0.55 -12.25
C ILE A 281 3.51 0.79 -11.12
N ALA A 282 3.33 2.04 -10.70
CA ALA A 282 2.33 2.35 -9.67
C ALA A 282 0.90 2.10 -10.18
N GLU A 283 0.59 2.43 -11.43
CA GLU A 283 -0.70 2.12 -12.05
C GLU A 283 -0.92 0.59 -12.15
N GLU A 284 0.06 -0.19 -12.60
CA GLU A 284 -0.01 -1.66 -12.67
C GLU A 284 -0.19 -2.30 -11.27
N ASP A 285 0.56 -1.84 -10.28
CA ASP A 285 0.46 -2.33 -8.91
C ASP A 285 -0.90 -2.00 -8.29
N PHE A 286 -1.40 -0.79 -8.52
CA PHE A 286 -2.72 -0.38 -8.07
C PHE A 286 -3.81 -1.26 -8.69
N ALA A 287 -3.79 -1.43 -10.02
CA ALA A 287 -4.75 -2.28 -10.74
C ALA A 287 -4.69 -3.75 -10.27
N THR A 288 -3.49 -4.27 -10.03
CA THR A 288 -3.28 -5.62 -9.52
C THR A 288 -3.88 -5.81 -8.13
N HIS A 289 -3.66 -4.86 -7.22
CA HIS A 289 -4.23 -4.90 -5.87
C HIS A 289 -5.75 -4.73 -5.89
N LEU A 290 -6.27 -3.84 -6.73
CA LEU A 290 -7.70 -3.65 -6.91
C LEU A 290 -8.38 -4.94 -7.41
N SER A 291 -7.84 -5.55 -8.47
CA SER A 291 -8.34 -6.82 -9.04
C SER A 291 -8.33 -7.95 -8.00
N LYS A 292 -7.23 -8.10 -7.24
CA LYS A 292 -7.15 -9.06 -6.14
C LYS A 292 -8.20 -8.81 -5.06
N GLY A 293 -8.46 -7.53 -4.74
CA GLY A 293 -9.50 -7.13 -3.80
C GLY A 293 -10.90 -7.51 -4.27
N ILE A 294 -11.22 -7.22 -5.54
CA ILE A 294 -12.50 -7.57 -6.16
C ILE A 294 -12.72 -9.09 -6.17
N ALA A 295 -11.73 -9.86 -6.64
CA ALA A 295 -11.81 -11.32 -6.64
C ALA A 295 -11.96 -11.91 -5.22
N ALA A 296 -11.38 -11.27 -4.21
CA ALA A 296 -11.56 -11.67 -2.82
C ALA A 296 -12.99 -11.38 -2.30
N VAL A 297 -13.60 -10.27 -2.72
CA VAL A 297 -15.03 -10.00 -2.43
C VAL A 297 -15.91 -11.09 -3.04
N GLU A 298 -15.66 -11.49 -4.30
CA GLU A 298 -16.42 -12.55 -4.99
C GLU A 298 -16.30 -13.90 -4.29
N ARG A 299 -15.11 -14.23 -3.78
CA ARG A 299 -14.86 -15.42 -2.96
C ARG A 299 -15.34 -15.30 -1.51
N ARG A 300 -15.99 -14.20 -1.13
CA ARG A 300 -16.42 -13.87 0.23
C ARG A 300 -15.27 -13.86 1.27
N ASP A 301 -14.03 -13.60 0.86
CA ASP A 301 -12.87 -13.45 1.75
C ASP A 301 -12.63 -11.97 2.10
N VAL A 302 -13.34 -11.50 3.13
CA VAL A 302 -13.26 -10.10 3.57
C VAL A 302 -11.85 -9.70 4.06
N ARG A 303 -11.08 -10.65 4.60
CA ARG A 303 -9.73 -10.38 5.13
C ARG A 303 -8.78 -10.06 3.98
N VAL A 304 -8.77 -10.89 2.93
CA VAL A 304 -7.94 -10.66 1.74
C VAL A 304 -8.41 -9.43 0.97
N ALA A 305 -9.72 -9.19 0.90
CA ALA A 305 -10.26 -8.01 0.24
C ALA A 305 -9.80 -6.71 0.93
N ARG A 306 -9.92 -6.62 2.26
CA ARG A 306 -9.38 -5.49 3.05
C ARG A 306 -7.88 -5.31 2.86
N ALA A 307 -7.11 -6.39 2.97
CA ALA A 307 -5.65 -6.31 2.83
C ALA A 307 -5.22 -5.82 1.44
N SER A 308 -5.94 -6.23 0.39
CA SER A 308 -5.66 -5.80 -0.99
C SER A 308 -6.06 -4.34 -1.21
N MET A 309 -7.22 -3.93 -0.70
CA MET A 309 -7.67 -2.54 -0.71
C MET A 309 -6.67 -1.62 -0.01
N GLU A 310 -6.14 -2.02 1.15
CA GLU A 310 -5.13 -1.26 1.88
C GLU A 310 -3.81 -1.11 1.12
N LYS A 311 -3.39 -2.17 0.41
CA LYS A 311 -2.21 -2.08 -0.47
C LYS A 311 -2.45 -1.13 -1.64
N ALA A 312 -3.61 -1.19 -2.29
CA ALA A 312 -3.99 -0.24 -3.33
C ALA A 312 -4.03 1.22 -2.81
N ARG A 313 -4.61 1.43 -1.62
CA ARG A 313 -4.71 2.73 -0.95
C ARG A 313 -3.35 3.38 -0.66
N LYS A 314 -2.33 2.57 -0.36
CA LYS A 314 -0.95 3.04 -0.15
C LYS A 314 -0.29 3.56 -1.44
N ILE A 315 -0.76 3.12 -2.61
CA ILE A 315 -0.25 3.57 -3.90
C ILE A 315 -1.00 4.83 -4.34
N PHE A 316 -2.33 4.75 -4.42
CA PHE A 316 -3.20 5.89 -4.69
C PHE A 316 -4.32 5.96 -3.66
N SER A 317 -4.35 7.05 -2.89
CA SER A 317 -5.26 7.20 -1.76
C SER A 317 -6.67 7.66 -2.15
N ASN A 318 -6.83 8.34 -3.29
CA ASN A 318 -8.06 9.04 -3.67
C ASN A 318 -8.53 8.70 -5.10
N ARG A 319 -8.66 7.41 -5.41
CA ARG A 319 -9.19 6.91 -6.69
C ARG A 319 -10.64 6.44 -6.53
N ALA A 320 -11.48 6.70 -7.52
CA ALA A 320 -12.90 6.33 -7.47
C ALA A 320 -13.09 4.80 -7.34
N GLU A 321 -12.24 4.03 -8.00
CA GLU A 321 -12.21 2.58 -7.96
C GLU A 321 -11.96 2.03 -6.55
N LEU A 322 -11.15 2.75 -5.76
CA LEU A 322 -10.89 2.38 -4.36
C LEU A 322 -12.14 2.56 -3.50
N SER A 323 -12.90 3.65 -3.72
CA SER A 323 -14.18 3.88 -3.04
C SER A 323 -15.20 2.80 -3.36
N LEU A 324 -15.27 2.36 -4.63
CA LEU A 324 -16.14 1.26 -5.05
C LEU A 324 -15.75 -0.07 -4.39
N LEU A 325 -14.45 -0.39 -4.33
CA LEU A 325 -13.98 -1.59 -3.64
C LEU A 325 -14.30 -1.51 -2.14
N LYS A 326 -14.09 -0.35 -1.51
CA LYS A 326 -14.43 -0.13 -0.10
C LYS A 326 -15.89 -0.41 0.19
N GLU A 327 -16.80 0.14 -0.60
CA GLU A 327 -18.23 -0.09 -0.43
C GLU A 327 -18.59 -1.59 -0.57
N LYS A 328 -18.00 -2.28 -1.55
CA LYS A 328 -18.17 -3.74 -1.73
C LYS A 328 -17.67 -4.53 -0.53
N VAL A 329 -16.50 -4.17 0.01
CA VAL A 329 -15.91 -4.83 1.20
C VAL A 329 -16.78 -4.61 2.44
N GLU A 330 -17.24 -3.37 2.68
CA GLU A 330 -18.10 -3.04 3.83
C GLU A 330 -19.46 -3.70 3.73
N ARG A 331 -20.02 -3.82 2.53
CA ARG A 331 -21.27 -4.57 2.29
C ARG A 331 -21.09 -6.05 2.61
N LEU A 332 -20.06 -6.68 2.06
CA LEU A 332 -19.75 -8.08 2.31
C LEU A 332 -19.48 -8.36 3.80
N ASP A 333 -18.76 -7.48 4.48
CA ASP A 333 -18.48 -7.63 5.91
C ASP A 333 -19.75 -7.59 6.76
N ARG A 334 -20.67 -6.66 6.45
CA ARG A 334 -21.99 -6.61 7.09
C ARG A 334 -22.77 -7.90 6.86
N GLU A 335 -22.86 -8.35 5.60
CA GLU A 335 -23.54 -9.61 5.26
C GLU A 335 -22.98 -10.82 6.04
N LEU A 336 -21.65 -10.98 6.06
CA LEU A 336 -21.01 -12.09 6.77
C LEU A 336 -21.20 -11.99 8.29
N SER A 337 -21.19 -10.78 8.84
CA SER A 337 -21.39 -10.55 10.27
C SER A 337 -22.83 -10.86 10.70
N VAL A 338 -23.82 -10.50 9.88
CA VAL A 338 -25.23 -10.91 10.08
C VAL A 338 -25.34 -12.42 10.00
N ALA A 339 -24.83 -13.05 8.94
CA ALA A 339 -24.91 -14.50 8.75
C ALA A 339 -24.26 -15.28 9.92
N SER A 340 -23.11 -14.82 10.41
CA SER A 340 -22.43 -15.38 11.58
C SER A 340 -23.28 -15.23 12.85
N SER A 341 -23.87 -14.06 13.07
CA SER A 341 -24.74 -13.81 14.24
C SER A 341 -26.00 -14.68 14.20
N LEU A 342 -26.64 -14.83 13.04
CA LEU A 342 -27.79 -15.73 12.86
C LEU A 342 -27.42 -17.21 13.08
N LYS A 343 -26.24 -17.64 12.61
CA LYS A 343 -25.73 -18.99 12.88
C LYS A 343 -25.55 -19.23 14.38
N ASN A 344 -24.97 -18.27 15.09
CA ASN A 344 -24.79 -18.36 16.55
C ASN A 344 -26.14 -18.40 17.29
N ALA A 345 -27.12 -17.62 16.83
CA ALA A 345 -28.48 -17.64 17.38
C ALA A 345 -29.12 -19.03 17.23
N ASN A 346 -29.03 -19.63 16.03
CA ASN A 346 -29.54 -20.97 15.78
C ASN A 346 -28.84 -22.04 16.63
N GLN A 347 -27.52 -21.94 16.82
CA GLN A 347 -26.80 -22.84 17.71
C GLN A 347 -27.25 -22.69 19.18
N ALA A 348 -27.52 -21.46 19.63
CA ALA A 348 -28.05 -21.21 20.97
C ALA A 348 -29.47 -21.77 21.15
N ILE A 349 -30.33 -21.67 20.13
CA ILE A 349 -31.67 -22.31 20.12
C ILE A 349 -31.55 -23.84 20.26
N LEU A 350 -30.64 -24.47 19.51
CA LEU A 350 -30.42 -25.92 19.60
C LEU A 350 -29.95 -26.36 21.01
N GLN A 351 -29.27 -25.47 21.72
CA GLN A 351 -28.84 -25.66 23.10
C GLN A 351 -29.91 -25.20 24.12
N ASP A 352 -31.07 -24.75 23.65
CA ASP A 352 -32.16 -24.20 24.46
C ASP A 352 -31.72 -23.03 25.37
N ASN A 353 -30.70 -22.28 24.91
CA ASN A 353 -30.14 -21.12 25.55
C ASN A 353 -30.70 -19.83 24.93
N TRP A 354 -31.87 -19.43 25.41
CA TRP A 354 -32.64 -18.32 24.84
C TRP A 354 -32.05 -16.94 25.10
N ASP A 355 -31.29 -16.77 26.17
CA ASP A 355 -30.57 -15.53 26.45
C ASP A 355 -29.49 -15.27 25.39
N ARG A 356 -28.65 -16.28 25.10
CA ARG A 356 -27.67 -16.19 24.02
C ARG A 356 -28.32 -16.04 22.64
N ALA A 357 -29.43 -16.73 22.39
CA ALA A 357 -30.17 -16.59 21.14
C ALA A 357 -30.69 -15.15 20.94
N HIS A 358 -31.31 -14.57 21.98
CA HIS A 358 -31.80 -13.20 21.97
C HIS A 358 -30.66 -12.21 21.69
N GLN A 359 -29.53 -12.32 22.40
CA GLN A 359 -28.36 -11.45 22.18
C GLN A 359 -27.80 -11.58 20.76
N ALA A 360 -27.72 -12.79 20.21
CA ALA A 360 -27.22 -13.03 18.86
C ALA A 360 -28.15 -12.47 17.77
N PHE A 361 -29.47 -12.59 17.92
CA PHE A 361 -30.43 -11.94 17.02
C PHE A 361 -30.41 -10.42 17.14
N SER A 362 -30.34 -9.89 18.37
CA SER A 362 -30.22 -8.45 18.62
C SER A 362 -28.98 -7.87 17.94
N LYS A 363 -27.84 -8.59 18.01
CA LYS A 363 -26.62 -8.25 17.28
C LYS A 363 -26.81 -8.29 15.76
N ALA A 364 -27.46 -9.32 15.23
CA ALA A 364 -27.74 -9.39 13.79
C ALA A 364 -28.60 -8.19 13.33
N LYS A 365 -29.62 -7.83 14.11
CA LYS A 365 -30.52 -6.69 13.85
C LYS A 365 -29.81 -5.35 13.96
N SER A 366 -28.84 -5.18 14.88
CA SER A 366 -28.09 -3.93 14.97
C SER A 366 -27.15 -3.72 13.77
N ILE A 367 -26.66 -4.80 13.17
CA ILE A 367 -25.85 -4.75 11.94
C ILE A 367 -26.73 -4.48 10.71
N ASP A 368 -27.88 -5.14 10.62
CA ASP A 368 -28.88 -4.93 9.57
C ASP A 368 -30.29 -4.83 10.16
N PRO A 369 -30.77 -3.60 10.41
CA PRO A 369 -32.11 -3.36 10.97
C PRO A 369 -33.26 -3.79 10.07
N THR A 370 -33.00 -4.07 8.79
CA THR A 370 -34.02 -4.53 7.84
C THR A 370 -34.10 -6.05 7.75
N ASN A 371 -33.20 -6.77 8.44
CA ASN A 371 -33.17 -8.23 8.43
C ASN A 371 -34.36 -8.83 9.19
N THR A 372 -35.35 -9.31 8.45
CA THR A 372 -36.59 -9.87 9.02
C THR A 372 -36.36 -11.10 9.90
N THR A 373 -35.35 -11.91 9.59
CA THR A 373 -35.00 -13.10 10.40
C THR A 373 -34.44 -12.68 11.76
N ALA A 374 -33.59 -11.64 11.80
CA ALA A 374 -33.06 -11.12 13.04
C ALA A 374 -34.15 -10.46 13.91
N ILE A 375 -35.02 -9.64 13.30
CA ILE A 375 -36.13 -8.99 13.99
C ILE A 375 -37.07 -10.01 14.62
N GLU A 376 -37.49 -11.01 13.84
CA GLU A 376 -38.44 -12.01 14.30
C GLU A 376 -37.81 -12.98 15.31
N GLY A 377 -36.55 -13.37 15.10
CA GLY A 377 -35.81 -14.22 16.03
C GLY A 377 -35.62 -13.57 17.40
N GLU A 378 -35.27 -12.28 17.45
CA GLU A 378 -35.16 -11.52 18.70
C GLU A 378 -36.51 -11.49 19.44
N ARG A 379 -37.60 -11.19 18.71
CA ARG A 379 -38.96 -11.16 19.26
C ARG A 379 -39.35 -12.49 19.88
N ILE A 380 -39.14 -13.60 19.17
CA ILE A 380 -39.47 -14.96 19.66
C ILE A 380 -38.62 -15.31 20.88
N ALA A 381 -37.31 -15.05 20.83
CA ALA A 381 -36.41 -15.34 21.95
C ALA A 381 -36.80 -14.55 23.20
N GLY A 382 -37.20 -13.27 23.05
CA GLY A 382 -37.73 -12.45 24.13
C GLY A 382 -39.00 -13.04 24.75
N GLN A 383 -39.95 -13.49 23.91
CA GLN A 383 -41.17 -14.15 24.40
C GLN A 383 -40.89 -15.43 25.18
N VAL A 384 -39.89 -16.23 24.75
CA VAL A 384 -39.49 -17.43 25.50
C VAL A 384 -38.89 -17.05 26.85
N LEU A 385 -38.00 -16.05 26.90
CA LEU A 385 -37.38 -15.57 28.14
C LEU A 385 -38.43 -15.02 29.13
N ASP A 386 -39.35 -14.19 28.65
CA ASP A 386 -40.44 -13.66 29.46
C ASP A 386 -41.36 -14.78 29.96
N GLY A 387 -41.64 -15.77 29.11
CA GLY A 387 -42.37 -16.98 29.47
C GLY A 387 -41.68 -17.79 30.56
N LEU A 388 -40.37 -18.04 30.41
CA LEU A 388 -39.55 -18.74 31.40
C LEU A 388 -39.57 -18.00 32.74
N LYS A 389 -39.39 -16.67 32.74
CA LYS A 389 -39.44 -15.85 33.95
C LYS A 389 -40.83 -15.85 34.61
N GLY A 390 -41.88 -15.80 33.80
CA GLY A 390 -43.26 -15.89 34.27
C GLY A 390 -43.54 -17.22 34.97
N LEU A 391 -43.14 -18.35 34.36
CA LEU A 391 -43.28 -19.69 34.95
C LEU A 391 -42.42 -19.83 36.22
N ASP A 392 -41.18 -19.34 36.18
CA ASP A 392 -40.31 -18.88 37.29
C ASP A 392 -41.09 -18.52 38.55
N SER A 393 -41.81 -17.41 38.42
CA SER A 393 -42.48 -16.78 39.55
C SER A 393 -43.54 -17.67 40.22
N PHE A 394 -44.11 -18.65 39.49
CA PHE A 394 -45.06 -19.61 40.04
C PHE A 394 -44.38 -20.81 40.68
N LEU A 395 -43.28 -21.30 40.07
CA LEU A 395 -42.49 -22.42 40.60
C LEU A 395 -41.79 -22.05 41.91
N GLU A 396 -41.33 -20.80 42.06
CA GLU A 396 -40.72 -20.30 43.29
C GLU A 396 -41.71 -20.14 44.45
N ARG A 397 -43.00 -19.92 44.15
CA ARG A 397 -44.05 -19.64 45.16
C ARG A 397 -45.33 -20.43 44.91
N PRO A 398 -45.27 -21.77 44.94
CA PRO A 398 -46.39 -22.63 44.55
C PRO A 398 -47.64 -22.42 45.41
N ALA A 399 -47.48 -22.08 46.70
CA ALA A 399 -48.57 -21.77 47.63
C ALA A 399 -49.56 -20.70 47.13
N ARG A 400 -49.12 -19.79 46.25
CA ARG A 400 -49.99 -18.73 45.69
C ARG A 400 -50.99 -19.28 44.68
N LEU A 401 -50.72 -20.42 44.06
CA LEU A 401 -51.59 -21.04 43.04
C LEU A 401 -52.92 -21.53 43.59
N SER A 402 -53.09 -21.61 44.91
CA SER A 402 -54.37 -21.91 45.54
C SER A 402 -55.39 -20.76 45.43
N SER A 403 -54.92 -19.55 45.17
CA SER A 403 -55.78 -18.40 44.84
C SER A 403 -56.35 -18.56 43.43
N GLN A 404 -57.67 -18.42 43.29
CA GLN A 404 -58.34 -18.56 42.00
C GLN A 404 -57.83 -17.55 40.95
N THR A 405 -57.56 -16.31 41.36
CA THR A 405 -57.04 -15.27 40.47
C THR A 405 -55.62 -15.61 39.98
N VAL A 406 -54.76 -16.09 40.88
CA VAL A 406 -53.38 -16.47 40.53
C VAL A 406 -53.37 -17.71 39.63
N ALA A 407 -54.21 -18.70 39.92
CA ALA A 407 -54.37 -19.88 39.07
C ALA A 407 -54.89 -19.53 37.68
N ALA A 408 -55.84 -18.58 37.57
CA ALA A 408 -56.35 -18.12 36.29
C ALA A 408 -55.26 -17.42 35.46
N ALA A 409 -54.47 -16.53 36.09
CA ALA A 409 -53.34 -15.86 35.43
C ALA A 409 -52.28 -16.88 34.96
N ALA A 410 -51.96 -17.89 35.77
CA ALA A 410 -51.02 -18.94 35.40
C ALA A 410 -51.54 -19.79 34.22
N LYS A 411 -52.84 -20.14 34.19
CA LYS A 411 -53.47 -20.82 33.05
C LYS A 411 -53.43 -19.97 31.78
N GLN A 412 -53.68 -18.67 31.88
CA GLN A 412 -53.62 -17.75 30.74
C GLN A 412 -52.19 -17.65 30.18
N LEU A 413 -51.18 -17.60 31.04
CA LEU A 413 -49.78 -17.63 30.63
C LEU A 413 -49.42 -18.97 29.95
N LEU A 414 -49.84 -20.11 30.50
CA LEU A 414 -49.62 -21.42 29.87
C LEU A 414 -50.24 -21.50 28.47
N ALA A 415 -51.45 -20.96 28.30
CA ALA A 415 -52.13 -20.89 27.01
C ALA A 415 -51.38 -20.01 26.00
N SER A 416 -50.90 -18.83 26.43
CA SER A 416 -50.14 -17.93 25.53
C SER A 416 -48.80 -18.53 25.09
N LEU A 417 -48.16 -19.35 25.93
CA LEU A 417 -46.87 -19.98 25.65
C LEU A 417 -46.96 -21.27 24.83
N GLN A 418 -48.17 -21.82 24.60
CA GLN A 418 -48.36 -23.15 23.99
C GLN A 418 -47.59 -23.31 22.66
N HIS A 419 -47.65 -22.31 21.78
CA HIS A 419 -46.97 -22.32 20.49
C HIS A 419 -45.43 -22.31 20.60
N LEU A 420 -44.88 -21.81 21.71
CA LEU A 420 -43.44 -21.74 21.97
C LEU A 420 -42.89 -23.01 22.63
N THR A 421 -43.75 -23.84 23.24
CA THR A 421 -43.31 -25.10 23.87
C THR A 421 -42.78 -26.14 22.88
N ALA A 422 -43.09 -25.99 21.59
CA ALA A 422 -42.55 -26.83 20.53
C ALA A 422 -41.07 -26.53 20.24
N ILE A 423 -40.64 -25.28 20.44
CA ILE A 423 -39.29 -24.81 20.11
C ILE A 423 -38.35 -24.78 21.32
N SER A 424 -38.89 -24.71 22.55
CA SER A 424 -38.10 -24.73 23.78
C SER A 424 -38.46 -25.89 24.71
N LYS A 425 -37.46 -26.73 25.01
CA LYS A 425 -37.62 -27.86 25.93
C LYS A 425 -37.77 -27.40 27.39
N ASN A 426 -37.00 -26.41 27.81
CA ASN A 426 -37.03 -25.82 29.14
C ASN A 426 -38.37 -25.14 29.38
N LEU A 427 -38.88 -24.38 28.40
CA LEU A 427 -40.20 -23.77 28.48
C LEU A 427 -41.28 -24.84 28.61
N LYS A 428 -41.24 -25.88 27.77
CA LYS A 428 -42.16 -27.02 27.85
C LYS A 428 -42.14 -27.69 29.22
N ASN A 429 -40.95 -27.99 29.75
CA ASN A 429 -40.80 -28.66 31.04
C ASN A 429 -41.39 -27.80 32.18
N ARG A 430 -41.08 -26.51 32.23
CA ARG A 430 -41.62 -25.58 33.22
C ARG A 430 -43.13 -25.40 33.07
N SER A 431 -43.64 -25.36 31.83
CA SER A 431 -45.08 -25.32 31.57
C SER A 431 -45.80 -26.55 32.13
N VAL A 432 -45.23 -27.75 31.96
CA VAL A 432 -45.77 -28.99 32.54
C VAL A 432 -45.73 -28.95 34.07
N GLN A 433 -44.63 -28.51 34.68
CA GLN A 433 -44.51 -28.39 36.14
C GLN A 433 -45.55 -27.43 36.72
N VAL A 434 -45.71 -26.23 36.16
CA VAL A 434 -46.71 -25.26 36.62
C VAL A 434 -48.13 -25.80 36.41
N PHE A 435 -48.40 -26.49 35.29
CA PHE A 435 -49.70 -27.10 35.03
C PHE A 435 -50.08 -28.15 36.09
N GLU A 436 -49.14 -29.02 36.48
CA GLU A 436 -49.37 -30.01 37.53
C GLU A 436 -49.54 -29.37 38.91
N LEU A 437 -48.78 -28.32 39.25
CA LEU A 437 -48.99 -27.55 40.47
C LEU A 437 -50.38 -26.90 40.52
N ILE A 438 -50.88 -26.37 39.40
CA ILE A 438 -52.24 -25.83 39.31
C ILE A 438 -53.28 -26.92 39.59
N LYS A 439 -53.09 -28.14 39.06
CA LYS A 439 -53.99 -29.27 39.35
C LYS A 439 -53.98 -29.61 40.83
N GLN A 440 -52.80 -29.73 41.44
CA GLN A 440 -52.65 -30.05 42.86
C GLN A 440 -53.26 -28.95 43.74
N ALA A 441 -52.98 -27.67 43.46
CA ALA A 441 -53.52 -26.52 44.18
C ALA A 441 -55.05 -26.43 44.17
N ASN A 442 -55.70 -26.97 43.13
CA ASN A 442 -57.14 -26.95 42.99
C ASN A 442 -57.84 -28.22 43.48
N LYS A 443 -57.09 -29.25 43.89
CA LYS A 443 -57.65 -30.48 44.47
C LYS A 443 -57.98 -30.23 45.95
N PRO A 444 -59.25 -30.30 46.37
CA PRO A 444 -59.59 -30.17 47.78
C PRO A 444 -59.00 -31.34 48.60
N VAL A 445 -58.46 -31.01 49.76
CA VAL A 445 -57.93 -31.92 50.78
C VAL A 445 -58.93 -32.01 51.92
N GLU A 446 -59.16 -33.23 52.40
CA GLU A 446 -60.04 -33.47 53.54
C GLU A 446 -59.31 -33.14 54.85
N VAL A 447 -59.93 -32.30 55.66
CA VAL A 447 -59.43 -31.85 56.97
C VAL A 447 -60.45 -32.26 58.03
N MET A 448 -60.02 -33.08 58.98
CA MET A 448 -60.82 -33.50 60.12
C MET A 448 -60.75 -32.43 61.22
N VAL A 449 -61.90 -31.83 61.54
CA VAL A 449 -62.04 -30.86 62.63
C VAL A 449 -62.61 -31.57 63.86
N LYS A 450 -61.84 -31.60 64.95
CA LYS A 450 -62.28 -32.15 66.24
C LYS A 450 -62.56 -31.07 67.28
N SER A 451 -63.63 -31.22 68.04
CA SER A 451 -64.04 -30.27 69.08
C SER A 451 -64.86 -30.94 70.19
N ASP A 452 -65.44 -30.13 71.09
CA ASP A 452 -66.18 -30.55 72.29
C ASP A 452 -67.70 -30.55 72.10
N GLY A 453 -68.20 -30.33 70.87
CA GLY A 453 -69.62 -30.19 70.56
C GLY A 453 -70.27 -28.90 71.08
N LYS A 454 -69.53 -28.03 71.78
CA LYS A 454 -70.06 -26.79 72.38
C LYS A 454 -69.44 -25.54 71.75
N THR A 455 -68.20 -25.63 71.30
CA THR A 455 -67.47 -24.58 70.59
C THR A 455 -68.01 -24.43 69.17
N ASP A 456 -68.43 -23.22 68.79
CA ASP A 456 -68.83 -22.90 67.43
C ASP A 456 -67.59 -22.54 66.59
N ILE A 457 -67.33 -23.31 65.53
CA ILE A 457 -66.09 -23.22 64.76
C ILE A 457 -66.37 -22.60 63.39
N SER A 458 -65.52 -21.66 62.99
CA SER A 458 -65.50 -21.12 61.62
C SER A 458 -64.07 -21.10 61.06
N VAL A 459 -63.96 -21.16 59.73
CA VAL A 459 -62.71 -20.96 59.00
C VAL A 459 -62.75 -19.55 58.41
N LEU A 460 -61.88 -18.67 58.88
CA LEU A 460 -61.87 -17.27 58.48
C LEU A 460 -61.79 -17.13 56.96
N ARG A 461 -62.65 -16.28 56.39
CA ARG A 461 -62.77 -15.99 54.94
C ARG A 461 -63.21 -17.18 54.06
N ILE A 462 -63.59 -18.31 54.64
CA ILE A 462 -64.06 -19.50 53.89
C ILE A 462 -65.50 -19.85 54.25
N GLY A 463 -65.82 -20.00 55.53
CA GLY A 463 -67.17 -20.39 55.94
C GLY A 463 -67.25 -20.97 57.35
N ILE A 464 -68.44 -21.44 57.72
CA ILE A 464 -68.76 -21.92 59.06
C ILE A 464 -68.69 -23.46 59.10
N VAL A 465 -67.99 -24.01 60.10
CA VAL A 465 -67.97 -25.45 60.38
C VAL A 465 -69.12 -25.84 61.31
N GLY A 466 -69.42 -24.98 62.29
CA GLY A 466 -70.46 -25.16 63.30
C GLY A 466 -69.96 -25.91 64.53
N LYS A 467 -70.89 -26.24 65.44
CA LYS A 467 -70.61 -27.10 66.59
C LYS A 467 -70.52 -28.56 66.15
N THR A 468 -69.44 -29.23 66.51
CA THR A 468 -69.22 -30.64 66.15
C THR A 468 -68.37 -31.36 67.20
N LEU A 469 -68.44 -32.70 67.24
CA LEU A 469 -67.43 -33.51 67.91
C LEU A 469 -66.31 -33.85 66.92
N GLU A 470 -66.69 -34.33 65.74
CA GLU A 470 -65.80 -34.57 64.60
C GLU A 470 -66.52 -34.19 63.30
N LYS A 471 -65.87 -33.44 62.41
CA LYS A 471 -66.42 -33.11 61.08
C LYS A 471 -65.31 -33.02 60.05
N ILE A 472 -65.50 -33.71 58.92
CA ILE A 472 -64.59 -33.59 57.77
C ILE A 472 -65.05 -32.41 56.92
N ILE A 473 -64.14 -31.48 56.65
CA ILE A 473 -64.33 -30.38 55.71
C ILE A 473 -63.33 -30.49 54.57
N LYS A 474 -63.65 -29.89 53.42
CA LYS A 474 -62.76 -29.87 52.24
C LYS A 474 -62.15 -28.50 52.08
N LEU A 475 -60.83 -28.40 52.26
CA LEU A 475 -60.07 -27.18 52.07
C LEU A 475 -59.05 -27.39 50.95
N ARG A 476 -58.80 -26.37 50.14
CA ARG A 476 -57.70 -26.44 49.18
C ARG A 476 -56.37 -26.35 49.92
N PRO A 477 -55.24 -26.75 49.32
CA PRO A 477 -53.93 -26.47 49.88
C PRO A 477 -53.77 -24.97 50.17
N GLY A 478 -53.23 -24.61 51.33
CA GLY A 478 -53.11 -23.20 51.72
C GLY A 478 -53.07 -22.98 53.23
N ASN A 479 -52.94 -21.72 53.63
CA ASN A 479 -52.92 -21.31 55.03
C ASN A 479 -54.30 -20.85 55.47
N TYR A 480 -54.82 -21.46 56.53
CA TYR A 480 -56.12 -21.17 57.10
C TYR A 480 -55.99 -20.79 58.57
N THR A 481 -56.91 -19.94 59.02
CA THR A 481 -57.07 -19.65 60.44
C THR A 481 -58.48 -20.08 60.82
N PHE A 482 -58.56 -20.98 61.78
CA PHE A 482 -59.80 -21.40 62.39
C PHE A 482 -60.07 -20.54 63.62
N GLU A 483 -61.31 -20.13 63.79
CA GLU A 483 -61.79 -19.38 64.94
C GLU A 483 -62.85 -20.21 65.68
N GLY A 484 -62.59 -20.51 66.95
CA GLY A 484 -63.56 -21.07 67.87
C GLY A 484 -64.19 -19.98 68.74
N LYS A 485 -65.52 -19.99 68.87
CA LYS A 485 -66.28 -19.13 69.78
C LYS A 485 -67.19 -19.93 70.67
N ARG A 486 -67.24 -19.59 71.96
CA ARG A 486 -68.15 -20.18 72.93
C ARG A 486 -68.57 -19.13 73.94
N ALA A 487 -69.88 -19.00 74.18
CA ALA A 487 -70.40 -18.01 75.12
C ALA A 487 -69.80 -18.24 76.52
N GLY A 488 -69.28 -17.17 77.13
CA GLY A 488 -68.58 -17.23 78.43
C GLY A 488 -67.12 -17.66 78.38
N TYR A 489 -66.54 -17.88 77.18
CA TYR A 489 -65.14 -18.31 77.00
C TYR A 489 -64.42 -17.40 76.00
N LYS A 490 -63.09 -17.26 76.13
CA LYS A 490 -62.27 -16.52 75.17
C LYS A 490 -62.19 -17.24 73.83
N SER A 491 -62.23 -16.46 72.73
CA SER A 491 -62.10 -17.00 71.37
C SER A 491 -60.71 -17.58 71.14
N LYS A 492 -60.63 -18.68 70.39
CA LYS A 492 -59.36 -19.36 70.08
C LYS A 492 -59.08 -19.31 68.58
N LEU A 493 -57.91 -18.82 68.20
CA LEU A 493 -57.44 -18.80 66.81
C LEU A 493 -56.36 -19.87 66.63
N VAL A 494 -56.59 -20.80 65.70
CA VAL A 494 -55.62 -21.86 65.38
C VAL A 494 -55.28 -21.79 63.90
N LYS A 495 -53.99 -21.71 63.58
CA LYS A 495 -53.50 -21.70 62.20
C LYS A 495 -53.28 -23.13 61.72
N LEU A 496 -53.72 -23.43 60.50
CA LEU A 496 -53.49 -24.70 59.83
C LEU A 496 -52.95 -24.44 58.42
N THR A 497 -51.84 -25.09 58.08
CA THR A 497 -51.36 -25.16 56.70
C THR A 497 -51.77 -26.48 56.11
N VAL A 498 -52.62 -26.45 55.08
CA VAL A 498 -53.03 -27.63 54.31
C VAL A 498 -52.00 -27.81 53.18
N PRO A 499 -51.22 -28.91 53.17
CA PRO A 499 -50.21 -29.16 52.13
C PRO A 499 -50.85 -29.63 50.81
N PHE A 500 -50.07 -29.65 49.73
CA PHE A 500 -50.53 -30.00 48.37
C PHE A 500 -50.84 -31.50 48.18
N ASP A 501 -50.23 -32.35 48.99
CA ASP A 501 -50.27 -33.82 48.94
C ASP A 501 -50.85 -34.46 50.22
N GLY A 502 -51.44 -33.65 51.11
CA GLY A 502 -51.88 -34.09 52.44
C GLY A 502 -53.01 -35.11 52.44
N VAL A 503 -52.83 -36.18 53.21
CA VAL A 503 -53.89 -37.12 53.64
C VAL A 503 -53.88 -37.16 55.17
N GLY A 504 -55.05 -37.23 55.80
CA GLY A 504 -55.15 -37.36 57.26
C GLY A 504 -54.86 -36.07 58.04
N ILE A 505 -55.15 -34.90 57.46
CA ILE A 505 -54.96 -33.62 58.14
C ILE A 505 -56.04 -33.45 59.21
N GLU A 506 -55.63 -33.24 60.45
CA GLU A 506 -56.53 -33.04 61.59
C GLU A 506 -56.23 -31.71 62.30
N ILE A 507 -57.26 -31.06 62.81
CA ILE A 507 -57.15 -29.89 63.68
C ILE A 507 -58.13 -29.99 64.84
N LYS A 508 -57.66 -29.68 66.05
CA LYS A 508 -58.47 -29.64 67.27
C LYS A 508 -58.66 -28.20 67.74
N ILE A 509 -59.92 -27.77 67.90
CA ILE A 509 -60.28 -26.41 68.34
C ILE A 509 -61.32 -26.51 69.46
N ILE A 510 -60.96 -26.05 70.65
CA ILE A 510 -61.82 -26.03 71.84
C ILE A 510 -61.57 -24.72 72.57
N CYS A 511 -62.65 -23.99 72.91
CA CYS A 511 -62.59 -22.84 73.79
C CYS A 511 -62.57 -23.32 75.25
N ASP A 512 -61.38 -23.35 75.85
CA ASP A 512 -61.08 -23.91 77.17
C ASP A 512 -60.84 -22.87 78.27
N GLU A 513 -60.71 -21.59 77.91
CA GLU A 513 -60.47 -20.49 78.86
C GLU A 513 -61.74 -19.65 79.08
N GLN A 514 -62.22 -19.59 80.32
CA GLN A 514 -63.41 -18.80 80.70
C GLN A 514 -63.08 -17.30 80.73
N ILE A 515 -64.07 -16.45 80.40
CA ILE A 515 -63.93 -14.97 80.44
C ILE A 515 -63.92 -14.45 81.87
#